data_AF-A0A927MPM8-F1
#
_entry.id   AF-A0A927MPM8-F1
#
_cell.length_a   1.000
_cell.length_b   1.000
_cell.length_c   1.000
_cell.angle_alpha   90.00
_cell.angle_beta   90.00
_cell.angle_gamma   90.00
#
_symmetry.space_group_name_H-M   'P 1'
#
loop_
_entity.id
_entity.type
_entity.pdbx_description
1 polymer ?
#
loop_
_entity_poly.entity_id
_entity_poly.type
_entity_poly.pdbx_seq_one_letter_code
_entity_poly.pdbx_strand_id
1 'polypeptide(L)'
;MASVGLSPVNYSTVSKKAADVPYEIFKDLFHLLISKCNRAKRRTKVVKQALLLVDSTTITVGKNRLPWAPFHGERSGIKLHVSFTSETGMPLEVKETGGLHHDGPAGESLANKAFILVQDRAYGKHARFDQFKDQKQFFVIRLRDNVELHQPRSLK
;
A
#
# COMPACT_ATOMS: atom_id res chain seq x y z
N MET A 1 5.61 23.78 17.38
CA MET A 1 5.47 25.06 16.64
C MET A 1 6.46 26.11 17.12
N ALA A 2 6.73 26.27 18.42
CA ALA A 2 7.83 27.12 18.91
C ALA A 2 9.23 26.66 18.43
N SER A 3 9.43 25.37 18.16
CA SER A 3 10.68 24.80 17.66
C SER A 3 11.04 25.14 16.20
N VAL A 4 10.16 25.83 15.46
CA VAL A 4 10.34 26.12 14.02
C VAL A 4 10.19 27.61 13.68
N GLY A 5 10.15 28.50 14.69
CA GLY A 5 10.11 29.96 14.48
C GLY A 5 8.79 30.51 13.94
N LEU A 6 7.72 29.70 13.92
CA LEU A 6 6.40 30.13 13.44
C LEU A 6 5.55 30.64 14.60
N SER A 7 4.80 31.72 14.37
CA SER A 7 3.82 32.25 15.33
C SER A 7 2.79 31.16 15.69
N PRO A 8 2.33 31.10 16.96
CA PRO A 8 1.30 30.14 17.36
C PRO A 8 0.03 30.36 16.55
N VAL A 9 -0.45 29.33 15.86
CA VAL A 9 -1.72 29.36 15.13
C VAL A 9 -2.72 28.44 15.82
N ASN A 10 -3.96 28.89 15.96
CA ASN A 10 -5.04 28.07 16.50
C ASN A 10 -5.35 26.91 15.53
N TYR A 11 -5.29 25.68 16.03
CA TYR A 11 -5.58 24.47 15.25
C TYR A 11 -6.93 24.53 14.52
N SER A 12 -7.96 25.09 15.18
CA SER A 12 -9.30 25.20 14.60
C SER A 12 -9.33 26.11 13.36
N THR A 13 -8.49 27.15 13.31
CA THR A 13 -8.37 28.05 12.15
C THR A 13 -7.78 27.31 10.95
N VAL A 14 -6.73 26.52 11.18
CA VAL A 14 -6.10 25.69 10.13
C VAL A 14 -7.06 24.62 9.64
N SER A 15 -7.75 23.92 10.54
CA SER A 15 -8.72 22.87 10.18
C SER A 15 -9.88 23.42 9.33
N LYS A 16 -10.44 24.56 9.72
CA LYS A 16 -11.51 25.23 8.95
C LYS A 16 -11.05 25.58 7.53
N LYS A 17 -9.84 26.14 7.40
CA LYS A 17 -9.30 26.50 6.08
C LYS A 17 -8.87 25.30 5.26
N ALA A 18 -8.40 24.23 5.89
CA ALA A 18 -8.07 22.99 5.19
C ALA A 18 -9.29 22.35 4.51
N ALA A 19 -10.51 22.59 5.01
CA ALA A 19 -11.74 22.15 4.35
C ALA A 19 -12.01 22.87 3.02
N ASP A 20 -11.48 24.08 2.83
CA ASP A 20 -11.58 24.85 1.59
C ASP A 20 -10.51 24.41 0.55
N VAL A 21 -9.50 23.65 0.97
CA VAL A 21 -8.39 23.23 0.11
C VAL A 21 -8.75 21.91 -0.59
N PRO A 22 -8.69 21.83 -1.93
CA PRO A 22 -8.89 20.58 -2.66
C PRO A 22 -7.95 19.48 -2.15
N TYR A 23 -8.49 18.29 -1.89
CA TYR A 23 -7.72 17.19 -1.30
C TYR A 23 -6.62 16.69 -2.25
N GLU A 24 -6.79 16.92 -3.56
CA GLU A 24 -5.85 16.57 -4.62
C GLU A 24 -4.48 17.20 -4.37
N ILE A 25 -4.43 18.41 -3.80
CA ILE A 25 -3.16 19.08 -3.46
C ILE A 25 -2.40 18.28 -2.39
N PHE A 26 -3.09 17.80 -1.36
CA PHE A 26 -2.46 16.99 -0.32
C PHE A 26 -2.07 15.61 -0.84
N LYS A 27 -2.85 15.04 -1.76
CA LYS A 27 -2.53 13.78 -2.45
C LYS A 27 -1.26 13.93 -3.30
N ASP A 28 -1.16 14.99 -4.09
CA ASP A 28 0.03 15.28 -4.91
C ASP A 28 1.26 15.54 -4.03
N LEU A 29 1.09 16.30 -2.95
CA LEU A 29 2.15 16.53 -1.97
C LEU A 29 2.62 15.21 -1.34
N PHE A 30 1.70 14.30 -1.00
CA PHE A 30 2.03 12.99 -0.44
C PHE A 30 2.86 12.15 -1.43
N HIS A 31 2.44 12.06 -2.69
CA HIS A 31 3.21 11.34 -3.71
C HIS A 31 4.57 12.00 -3.99
N LEU A 32 4.65 13.33 -3.94
CA LEU A 32 5.90 14.06 -4.05
C LEU A 32 6.85 13.72 -2.89
N LEU A 33 6.35 13.66 -1.66
CA LEU A 33 7.15 13.29 -0.48
C LEU A 33 7.68 11.85 -0.60
N ILE A 34 6.84 10.90 -0.99
CA ILE A 34 7.26 9.51 -1.27
C ILE A 34 8.39 9.50 -2.31
N SER A 35 8.23 10.25 -3.42
CA SER A 35 9.24 10.28 -4.48
C SER A 35 10.59 10.83 -3.99
N LYS A 36 10.57 11.88 -3.16
CA LYS A 36 11.77 12.52 -2.61
C LYS A 36 12.47 11.62 -1.60
N CYS A 37 11.72 10.99 -0.69
CA CYS A 37 12.26 10.05 0.30
C CYS A 37 12.94 8.86 -0.38
N ASN A 38 12.31 8.29 -1.40
CA ASN A 38 12.90 7.19 -2.17
C ASN A 38 14.12 7.62 -2.99
N ARG A 39 14.15 8.84 -3.56
CA ARG A 39 15.31 9.35 -4.32
C ARG A 39 16.57 9.44 -3.45
N ALA A 40 16.43 9.93 -2.22
CA ALA A 40 17.56 10.05 -1.30
C ALA A 40 18.15 8.68 -0.95
N LYS A 41 17.29 7.67 -0.72
CA LYS A 41 17.70 6.30 -0.34
C LYS A 41 18.15 5.43 -1.52
N ARG A 42 17.74 5.71 -2.77
CA ARG A 42 18.27 4.99 -3.96
C ARG A 42 19.77 5.21 -4.17
N ARG A 43 20.36 6.28 -3.62
CA ARG A 43 21.81 6.54 -3.69
C ARG A 43 22.62 5.63 -2.77
N THR A 44 21.99 5.05 -1.76
CA THR A 44 22.57 3.95 -0.96
C THR A 44 22.23 2.62 -1.65
N LYS A 45 23.23 1.76 -1.87
CA LYS A 45 23.08 0.49 -2.61
C LYS A 45 21.87 -0.30 -2.07
N VAL A 46 20.92 -0.63 -2.95
CA VAL A 46 19.85 -1.58 -2.66
C VAL A 46 20.52 -2.91 -2.33
N VAL A 47 20.27 -3.41 -1.11
CA VAL A 47 20.78 -4.71 -0.67
C VAL A 47 20.13 -5.78 -1.53
N LYS A 48 20.91 -6.73 -2.04
CA LYS A 48 20.35 -7.89 -2.75
C LYS A 48 19.33 -8.56 -1.83
N GLN A 49 18.15 -8.92 -2.36
CA GLN A 49 17.08 -9.63 -1.65
C GLN A 49 16.38 -8.82 -0.54
N ALA A 50 16.33 -7.48 -0.66
CA ALA A 50 15.50 -6.63 0.17
C ALA A 50 14.02 -7.07 0.17
N LEU A 51 13.34 -6.89 1.31
CA LEU A 51 11.93 -7.24 1.46
C LEU A 51 11.04 -6.10 0.97
N LEU A 52 10.01 -6.43 0.19
CA LEU A 52 8.95 -5.49 -0.17
C LEU A 52 7.65 -5.97 0.49
N LEU A 53 7.30 -5.29 1.57
CA LEU A 53 6.07 -5.53 2.33
C LEU A 53 4.91 -4.89 1.57
N VAL A 54 3.86 -5.66 1.27
CA VAL A 54 2.66 -5.14 0.61
C VAL A 54 1.46 -5.40 1.49
N ASP A 55 0.76 -4.33 1.84
CA ASP A 55 -0.46 -4.36 2.63
C ASP A 55 -1.41 -3.24 2.19
N SER A 56 -2.64 -3.25 2.69
CA SER A 56 -3.62 -2.20 2.41
C SER A 56 -4.24 -1.66 3.69
N THR A 57 -4.58 -0.37 3.66
CA THR A 57 -5.35 0.26 4.73
C THR A 57 -6.61 0.91 4.15
N THR A 58 -7.75 0.70 4.81
CA THR A 58 -9.03 1.27 4.40
C THR A 58 -9.36 2.48 5.27
N ILE A 59 -9.53 3.64 4.64
CA ILE A 59 -9.90 4.89 5.31
C ILE A 59 -11.37 5.14 5.00
N THR A 60 -12.19 5.26 6.04
CA THR A 60 -13.64 5.54 5.89
C THR A 60 -14.01 6.89 6.44
N VAL A 61 -15.00 7.51 5.82
CA VAL A 61 -15.57 8.82 6.14
C VAL A 61 -17.09 8.76 6.00
N GLY A 62 -17.80 9.82 6.41
CA GLY A 62 -19.24 9.92 6.16
C GLY A 62 -19.56 9.94 4.65
N LYS A 63 -20.69 9.33 4.25
CA LYS A 63 -21.14 9.17 2.85
C LYS A 63 -20.93 10.37 1.93
N ASN A 64 -21.21 11.58 2.44
CA ASN A 64 -21.16 12.79 1.62
C ASN A 64 -19.76 13.43 1.54
N ARG A 65 -18.77 12.89 2.25
CA ARG A 65 -17.39 13.43 2.25
C ARG A 65 -16.57 12.98 1.04
N LEU A 66 -16.84 11.77 0.53
CA LEU A 66 -16.21 11.23 -0.67
C LEU A 66 -17.31 10.59 -1.55
N PRO A 67 -18.11 11.39 -2.27
CA PRO A 67 -19.26 10.89 -3.02
C PRO A 67 -18.86 9.93 -4.15
N TRP A 68 -17.63 10.03 -4.66
CA TRP A 68 -17.08 9.16 -5.68
C TRP A 68 -16.58 7.80 -5.15
N ALA A 69 -16.52 7.60 -3.83
CA ALA A 69 -15.97 6.41 -3.19
C ALA A 69 -16.99 5.73 -2.25
N PRO A 70 -18.12 5.22 -2.77
CA PRO A 70 -19.15 4.62 -1.92
C PRO A 70 -18.61 3.41 -1.14
N PHE A 71 -19.06 3.28 0.10
CA PHE A 71 -18.72 2.16 0.99
C PHE A 71 -19.99 1.65 1.70
N HIS A 72 -19.85 0.60 2.53
CA HIS A 72 -21.00 0.01 3.21
C HIS A 72 -21.73 1.01 4.14
N GLY A 73 -23.08 1.02 4.06
CA GLY A 73 -23.95 1.86 4.88
C GLY A 73 -23.87 3.35 4.53
N GLU A 74 -24.00 4.22 5.53
CA GLU A 74 -23.88 5.68 5.37
C GLU A 74 -22.41 6.16 5.40
N ARG A 75 -21.53 5.43 4.70
CA ARG A 75 -20.09 5.71 4.65
C ARG A 75 -19.59 5.77 3.22
N SER A 76 -18.51 6.52 3.06
CA SER A 76 -17.63 6.44 1.91
C SER A 76 -16.25 6.01 2.37
N GLY A 77 -15.46 5.44 1.48
CA GLY A 77 -14.16 4.93 1.87
C GLY A 77 -13.26 4.69 0.70
N ILE A 78 -11.97 4.94 0.93
CA ILE A 78 -10.89 4.65 0.01
C ILE A 78 -10.00 3.58 0.63
N LYS A 79 -9.26 2.89 -0.21
CA LYS A 79 -8.24 1.94 0.22
C LYS A 79 -6.91 2.32 -0.39
N LEU A 80 -5.90 2.42 0.46
CA LEU A 80 -4.53 2.67 0.09
C LEU A 80 -3.77 1.35 0.13
N HIS A 81 -3.33 0.88 -1.03
CA HIS A 81 -2.45 -0.27 -1.18
C HIS A 81 -1.02 0.25 -1.16
N VAL A 82 -0.22 -0.22 -0.22
CA VAL A 82 1.10 0.31 0.08
C VAL A 82 2.13 -0.78 -0.15
N SER A 83 3.15 -0.49 -0.96
CA SER A 83 4.40 -1.22 -0.96
C SER A 83 5.40 -0.47 -0.08
N PHE A 84 6.07 -1.19 0.82
CA PHE A 84 6.92 -0.62 1.85
C PHE A 84 8.21 -1.43 1.95
N THR A 85 9.33 -0.73 2.14
CA THR A 85 10.65 -1.35 2.31
C THR A 85 11.12 -1.17 3.74
N SER A 86 11.45 -2.29 4.40
CA SER A 86 12.02 -2.30 5.76
C SER A 86 13.39 -1.62 5.83
N GLU A 87 14.15 -1.65 4.75
CA GLU A 87 15.49 -1.07 4.67
C GLU A 87 15.43 0.46 4.72
N THR A 88 14.41 1.04 4.07
CA THR A 88 14.24 2.49 4.06
C THR A 88 13.32 2.99 5.16
N GLY A 89 12.43 2.14 5.68
CA GLY A 89 11.38 2.55 6.61
C GLY A 89 10.33 3.45 5.94
N MET A 90 10.20 3.39 4.61
CA MET A 90 9.37 4.30 3.82
C MET A 90 8.49 3.51 2.83
N PRO A 91 7.30 4.04 2.48
CA PRO A 91 6.55 3.57 1.32
C PRO A 91 7.37 3.74 0.04
N LEU A 92 7.41 2.71 -0.80
CA LEU A 92 7.99 2.75 -2.14
C LEU A 92 6.97 3.27 -3.16
N GLU A 93 5.75 2.74 -3.10
CA GLU A 93 4.63 3.10 -3.94
C GLU A 93 3.32 2.95 -3.17
N VAL A 94 2.37 3.86 -3.41
CA VAL A 94 1.03 3.82 -2.81
C VAL A 94 0.00 3.97 -3.93
N LYS A 95 -0.99 3.08 -3.97
CA LYS A 95 -2.10 3.12 -4.92
C LYS A 95 -3.42 3.26 -4.21
N GLU A 96 -4.19 4.23 -4.66
CA GLU A 96 -5.54 4.49 -4.15
C GLU A 96 -6.58 3.75 -5.00
N THR A 97 -7.56 3.16 -4.33
CA THR A 97 -8.74 2.55 -4.93
C THR A 97 -9.97 2.86 -4.08
N GLY A 98 -11.18 2.60 -4.57
CA GLY A 98 -12.37 2.62 -3.71
C GLY A 98 -12.28 1.56 -2.61
N GLY A 99 -12.89 1.81 -1.45
CA GLY A 99 -12.76 0.96 -0.26
C GLY A 99 -13.20 -0.49 -0.46
N LEU A 100 -14.12 -0.72 -1.41
CA LEU A 100 -14.66 -2.05 -1.74
C LEU A 100 -13.77 -2.87 -2.67
N HIS A 101 -12.70 -2.29 -3.24
CA HIS A 101 -11.79 -3.03 -4.11
C HIS A 101 -11.03 -4.11 -3.33
N HIS A 102 -10.92 -5.29 -3.93
CA HIS A 102 -10.13 -6.40 -3.38
C HIS A 102 -8.63 -6.13 -3.49
N ASP A 103 -7.88 -6.68 -2.53
CA ASP A 103 -6.45 -6.38 -2.38
C ASP A 103 -5.57 -7.11 -3.41
N GLY A 104 -6.00 -8.32 -3.83
CA GLY A 104 -5.26 -9.15 -4.78
C GLY A 104 -4.79 -8.41 -6.05
N PRO A 105 -5.70 -7.85 -6.87
CA PRO A 105 -5.32 -7.13 -8.09
C PRO A 105 -4.41 -5.92 -7.83
N ALA A 106 -4.70 -5.13 -6.80
CA ALA A 106 -3.88 -3.97 -6.47
C ALA A 106 -2.47 -4.38 -6.02
N GLY A 107 -2.36 -5.42 -5.22
CA GLY A 107 -1.08 -5.99 -4.82
C GLY A 107 -0.29 -6.58 -5.98
N GLU A 108 -0.91 -6.97 -7.10
CA GLU A 108 -0.17 -7.39 -8.31
C GLU A 108 0.53 -6.20 -8.93
N SER A 109 -0.19 -5.09 -9.03
CA SER A 109 0.34 -3.87 -9.61
C SER A 109 1.47 -3.23 -8.79
N LEU A 110 1.63 -3.64 -7.51
CA LEU A 110 2.70 -3.23 -6.59
C LEU A 110 3.86 -4.23 -6.53
N ALA A 111 3.76 -5.36 -7.25
CA ALA A 111 4.79 -6.37 -7.27
C ALA A 111 6.06 -5.84 -7.96
N ASN A 112 7.23 -6.19 -7.41
CA ASN A 112 8.51 -5.78 -7.99
C ASN A 112 9.54 -6.91 -7.86
N LYS A 113 10.01 -7.41 -9.01
CA LYS A 113 10.96 -8.54 -9.12
C LYS A 113 12.32 -8.28 -8.51
N ALA A 114 12.67 -7.03 -8.25
CA ALA A 114 13.92 -6.68 -7.56
C ALA A 114 13.89 -7.04 -6.07
N PHE A 115 12.72 -7.34 -5.50
CA PHE A 115 12.50 -7.59 -4.08
C PHE A 115 11.86 -8.96 -3.84
N ILE A 116 11.98 -9.46 -2.60
CA ILE A 116 11.16 -10.56 -2.12
C ILE A 116 9.84 -9.97 -1.62
N LEU A 117 8.73 -10.34 -2.25
CA LEU A 117 7.40 -9.85 -1.86
C LEU A 117 6.95 -10.50 -0.57
N VAL A 118 6.49 -9.72 0.40
CA VAL A 118 5.88 -10.22 1.63
C VAL A 118 4.46 -9.70 1.69
N GLN A 119 3.48 -10.61 1.67
CA GLN A 119 2.06 -10.25 1.66
C GLN A 119 1.26 -11.17 2.58
N ASP A 120 0.09 -10.71 3.02
CA ASP A 120 -0.82 -11.52 3.82
C ASP A 120 -1.61 -12.55 2.98
N ARG A 121 -2.46 -13.34 3.65
CA ARG A 121 -3.26 -14.39 3.02
C ARG A 121 -4.33 -13.88 2.04
N ALA A 122 -4.73 -12.61 2.11
CA ALA A 122 -5.72 -12.03 1.21
C ALA A 122 -5.16 -11.92 -0.22
N TYR A 123 -3.84 -11.71 -0.36
CA TYR A 123 -3.13 -11.65 -1.64
C TYR A 123 -2.80 -13.03 -2.23
N GLY A 124 -2.84 -14.10 -1.43
CA GLY A 124 -2.52 -15.47 -1.86
C GLY A 124 -3.62 -16.13 -2.69
N LYS A 125 -3.43 -16.18 -4.02
CA LYS A 125 -4.25 -16.96 -4.98
C LYS A 125 -3.34 -17.94 -5.74
N HIS A 126 -3.79 -19.17 -6.00
CA HIS A 126 -2.98 -20.19 -6.68
C HIS A 126 -2.45 -19.73 -8.04
N ALA A 127 -3.32 -19.18 -8.90
CA ALA A 127 -2.92 -18.63 -10.20
C ALA A 127 -1.80 -17.56 -10.10
N ARG A 128 -1.75 -16.83 -8.98
CA ARG A 128 -0.71 -15.82 -8.72
C ARG A 128 0.62 -16.47 -8.33
N PHE A 129 0.59 -17.58 -7.61
CA PHE A 129 1.80 -18.34 -7.30
C PHE A 129 2.43 -18.92 -8.57
N ASP A 130 1.60 -19.42 -9.50
CA ASP A 130 2.06 -19.88 -10.82
C ASP A 130 2.68 -18.73 -11.62
N GLN A 131 2.00 -17.58 -11.68
CA GLN A 131 2.52 -16.38 -12.34
C GLN A 131 3.86 -15.93 -11.73
N PHE A 132 4.00 -15.94 -10.40
CA PHE A 132 5.25 -15.58 -9.73
C PHE A 132 6.39 -16.54 -10.06
N LYS A 133 6.10 -17.85 -10.16
CA LYS A 133 7.07 -18.86 -10.58
C LYS A 133 7.57 -18.58 -12.00
N ASP A 134 6.66 -18.38 -12.95
CA ASP A 134 7.01 -18.09 -14.36
C ASP A 134 7.82 -16.80 -14.48
N GLN A 135 7.46 -15.81 -13.67
CA GLN A 135 8.11 -14.51 -13.64
C GLN A 135 9.43 -14.50 -12.86
N LYS A 136 9.81 -15.59 -12.18
CA LYS A 136 10.93 -15.67 -11.23
C LYS A 136 10.86 -14.61 -10.12
N GLN A 137 9.64 -14.30 -9.67
CA GLN A 137 9.37 -13.42 -8.54
C GLN A 137 9.44 -14.21 -7.24
N PHE A 138 10.31 -13.82 -6.32
CA PHE A 138 10.36 -14.41 -4.98
C PHE A 138 9.26 -13.82 -4.09
N PHE A 139 8.62 -14.66 -3.27
CA PHE A 139 7.55 -14.23 -2.38
C PHE A 139 7.49 -15.05 -1.09
N VAL A 140 6.93 -14.43 -0.05
CA VAL A 140 6.53 -15.02 1.23
C VAL A 140 5.09 -14.59 1.48
N ILE A 141 4.17 -15.54 1.34
CA ILE A 141 2.72 -15.30 1.50
C ILE A 141 2.15 -16.37 2.41
N ARG A 142 1.39 -15.94 3.42
CA ARG A 142 0.66 -16.87 4.29
C ARG A 142 -0.44 -17.57 3.48
N LEU A 143 -0.44 -18.90 3.49
CA LEU A 143 -1.50 -19.68 2.85
C LEU A 143 -2.84 -19.51 3.60
N ARG A 144 -3.93 -19.69 2.87
CA ARG A 144 -5.27 -19.76 3.47
C ARG A 144 -5.47 -21.12 4.11
N ASP A 145 -6.36 -21.18 5.09
CA ASP A 145 -6.57 -22.39 5.89
C ASP A 145 -7.23 -23.53 5.07
N ASN A 146 -7.78 -23.21 3.90
CA ASN A 146 -8.44 -24.14 2.99
C ASN A 146 -7.54 -24.63 1.83
N VAL A 147 -6.22 -24.51 1.96
CA VAL A 147 -5.27 -24.99 0.94
C VAL A 147 -4.90 -26.43 1.25
N GLU A 148 -5.12 -27.32 0.29
CA GLU A 148 -4.69 -28.73 0.36
C GLU A 148 -3.34 -28.91 -0.32
N LEU A 149 -2.42 -29.58 0.39
CA LEU A 149 -1.08 -29.89 -0.13
C LEU A 149 -1.02 -31.37 -0.52
N HIS A 150 -0.92 -31.63 -1.82
CA HIS A 150 -0.68 -32.98 -2.32
C HIS A 150 0.82 -33.20 -2.53
N GLN A 151 1.38 -34.18 -1.82
CA GLN A 151 2.71 -34.70 -2.13
C GLN A 151 2.57 -35.88 -3.09
N PRO A 152 2.94 -35.75 -4.38
CA PRO A 152 2.90 -36.88 -5.29
C PRO A 152 3.89 -37.94 -4.81
N ARG A 153 3.38 -39.13 -4.50
CA ARG A 153 4.22 -40.30 -4.22
C ARG A 153 4.62 -40.91 -5.55
N SER A 154 5.92 -41.12 -5.77
CA SER A 154 6.39 -41.93 -6.90
C SER A 154 5.79 -43.32 -6.77
N LEU A 155 5.12 -43.79 -7.81
CA LEU A 155 4.81 -45.21 -7.95
C LEU A 155 6.16 -45.93 -8.04
N LYS A 156 6.41 -46.85 -7.10
CA LYS A 156 7.56 -47.76 -7.17
C LYS A 156 7.31 -48.81 -8.23
#